data_AF-A0A918E0N1-F1
#
_entry.id   AF-A0A918E0N1-F1
#
_cell.length_a   1.000
_cell.length_b   1.000
_cell.length_c   1.000
_cell.angle_alpha   90.00
_cell.angle_beta   90.00
_cell.angle_gamma   90.00
#
_symmetry.space_group_name_H-M   'P 1'
#
loop_
_entity.id
_entity.type
_entity.pdbx_description
1 polymer ?
#
loop_
_entity_poly.entity_id
_entity_poly.type
_entity_poly.pdbx_seq_one_letter_code
_entity_poly.pdbx_strand_id
1 'polypeptide(L)'
;MKELAAHLGLTEDEVVEGLVAANGYVAGSIDGPSGESEAGDSGPTYTDTMGDDDPALELFEDVNALGPLLRQLDERERTIIQMRFGQELTQAAVGSELNVSQMQISRLLSRILAKLRTGLLDT
;
A
#
# COMPACT_ATOMS: atom_id res chain seq x y z
N MET A 1 -27.75 -39.86 12.44
CA MET A 1 -27.33 -39.05 13.60
C MET A 1 -27.35 -39.90 14.88
N LYS A 2 -28.52 -40.43 15.30
CA LYS A 2 -28.64 -41.30 16.50
C LYS A 2 -27.67 -42.48 16.55
N GLU A 3 -27.55 -43.23 15.45
CA GLU A 3 -26.68 -44.41 15.37
C GLU A 3 -25.19 -44.03 15.44
N LEU A 4 -24.81 -42.89 14.85
CA LEU A 4 -23.45 -42.38 14.85
C LEU A 4 -23.06 -41.84 16.24
N ALA A 5 -23.98 -41.11 16.88
CA ALA A 5 -23.86 -40.64 18.26
C ALA A 5 -23.70 -41.81 19.24
N ALA A 6 -24.54 -42.84 19.13
CA ALA A 6 -24.46 -44.05 19.94
C ALA A 6 -23.14 -44.83 19.71
N HIS A 7 -22.65 -44.88 18.47
CA HIS A 7 -21.40 -45.58 18.15
C HIS A 7 -20.15 -44.83 18.63
N LEU A 8 -20.19 -43.50 18.66
CA LEU A 8 -19.09 -42.65 19.12
C LEU A 8 -19.16 -42.31 20.62
N GLY A 9 -20.25 -42.70 21.31
CA GLY A 9 -20.49 -42.34 22.70
C GLY A 9 -20.74 -40.85 22.92
N LEU A 10 -21.16 -40.13 21.89
CA LEU A 10 -21.43 -38.71 21.89
C LEU A 10 -22.94 -38.44 21.87
N THR A 11 -23.33 -37.23 22.24
CA THR A 11 -24.70 -36.75 22.02
C THR A 11 -24.92 -36.41 20.54
N GLU A 12 -26.18 -36.39 20.10
CA GLU A 12 -26.50 -36.01 18.72
C GLU A 12 -26.06 -34.58 18.39
N ASP A 13 -26.13 -33.67 19.37
CA ASP A 13 -25.72 -32.27 19.22
C ASP A 13 -24.19 -32.14 19.03
N GLU A 14 -23.38 -32.90 19.78
CA GLU A 14 -21.93 -32.94 19.60
C GLU A 14 -21.52 -33.50 18.23
N VAL A 15 -22.31 -34.43 17.69
CA VAL A 15 -22.09 -34.96 16.34
C VAL A 15 -22.44 -33.91 15.27
N VAL A 16 -23.48 -33.12 15.47
CA VAL A 16 -23.82 -31.99 14.57
C VAL A 16 -22.71 -30.94 14.61
N GLU A 17 -22.27 -30.54 15.80
CA GLU A 17 -21.19 -29.57 15.97
C GLU A 17 -19.89 -30.05 15.32
N GLY A 18 -19.52 -31.31 15.51
CA GLY A 18 -18.36 -31.92 14.86
C GLY A 18 -18.44 -31.95 13.33
N LEU A 19 -19.63 -32.19 12.77
CA LEU A 19 -19.85 -32.14 11.31
C LEU A 19 -19.77 -30.70 10.77
N VAL A 20 -20.26 -29.71 11.51
CA VAL A 20 -20.12 -28.29 11.15
C VAL A 20 -18.66 -27.87 11.20
N ALA A 21 -17.93 -28.23 12.27
CA ALA A 21 -16.51 -27.97 12.41
C ALA A 21 -15.68 -28.67 11.31
N ALA A 22 -16.03 -29.90 10.94
CA ALA A 22 -15.38 -30.64 9.86
C ALA A 22 -15.56 -29.98 8.48
N ASN A 23 -16.72 -29.35 8.23
CA ASN A 23 -16.95 -28.55 7.01
C ASN A 23 -16.09 -27.28 6.94
N GLY A 24 -15.52 -26.83 8.06
CA GLY A 24 -14.58 -25.69 8.09
C GLY A 24 -13.20 -25.98 7.48
N TYR A 25 -12.88 -27.22 7.12
CA TYR A 25 -11.61 -27.61 6.49
C TYR A 25 -11.61 -27.48 4.96
N VAL A 26 -12.74 -27.15 4.35
CA VAL A 26 -12.82 -26.90 2.90
C VAL A 26 -12.68 -25.40 2.68
N ALA A 27 -11.52 -24.97 2.16
CA ALA A 27 -11.37 -23.60 1.68
C ALA A 27 -12.35 -23.39 0.51
N GLY A 28 -13.35 -22.50 0.70
CA GLY A 28 -14.26 -22.10 -0.36
C GLY A 28 -13.52 -21.36 -1.47
N SER A 29 -14.00 -21.50 -2.72
CA SER A 29 -13.44 -20.75 -3.85
C SER A 29 -13.71 -19.25 -3.68
N ILE A 30 -12.70 -18.41 -3.94
CA ILE A 30 -12.86 -16.94 -3.95
C ILE A 30 -13.77 -16.51 -5.13
N ASP A 31 -13.77 -17.29 -6.21
CA ASP A 31 -14.70 -17.12 -7.35
C ASP A 31 -16.11 -17.67 -7.05
N GLY A 32 -16.35 -18.18 -5.84
CA GLY A 32 -17.64 -18.65 -5.39
C GLY A 32 -18.58 -17.50 -5.02
N PRO A 33 -19.91 -17.68 -5.13
CA PRO A 33 -20.87 -16.67 -4.72
C PRO A 33 -20.71 -16.34 -3.23
N SER A 34 -20.69 -15.05 -2.91
CA SER A 34 -20.62 -14.56 -1.54
C SER A 34 -22.02 -14.64 -0.89
N GLY A 35 -22.28 -15.76 -0.23
CA GLY A 35 -23.47 -15.97 0.62
C GLY A 35 -24.40 -17.10 0.18
N GLU A 36 -25.23 -17.55 1.12
CA GLU A 36 -26.31 -18.53 0.92
C GLU A 36 -27.45 -17.89 0.10
N SER A 37 -27.22 -17.61 -1.18
CA SER A 37 -28.27 -17.13 -2.08
C SER A 37 -28.99 -18.33 -2.69
N GLU A 38 -30.21 -18.59 -2.21
CA GLU A 38 -31.14 -19.54 -2.81
C GLU A 38 -31.48 -19.12 -4.25
N ALA A 39 -31.28 -20.05 -5.18
CA ALA A 39 -31.85 -20.10 -6.51
C ALA A 39 -31.50 -18.96 -7.50
N GLY A 40 -30.52 -19.25 -8.37
CA GLY A 40 -30.71 -19.02 -9.81
C GLY A 40 -30.15 -17.74 -10.41
N ASP A 41 -29.45 -16.90 -9.65
CA ASP A 41 -28.66 -15.81 -10.23
C ASP A 41 -27.28 -15.76 -9.57
N SER A 42 -26.27 -15.53 -10.39
CA SER A 42 -24.86 -15.48 -10.00
C SER A 42 -24.64 -14.26 -9.10
N GLY A 43 -24.88 -14.42 -7.79
CA GLY A 43 -24.58 -13.40 -6.78
C GLY A 43 -23.10 -12.99 -6.82
N PRO A 44 -22.77 -11.79 -6.31
CA PRO A 44 -21.41 -11.27 -6.34
C PRO A 44 -20.44 -12.28 -5.74
N THR A 45 -19.30 -12.47 -6.38
CA THR A 45 -18.24 -13.36 -5.89
C THR A 45 -17.52 -12.71 -4.71
N TYR A 46 -16.76 -13.49 -3.92
CA TYR A 46 -15.91 -12.87 -2.88
C TYR A 46 -14.90 -11.89 -3.47
N THR A 47 -14.43 -12.13 -4.71
CA THR A 47 -13.60 -11.17 -5.48
C THR A 47 -14.31 -9.84 -5.75
N ASP A 48 -15.62 -9.83 -5.99
CA ASP A 48 -16.38 -8.59 -6.24
C ASP A 48 -16.51 -7.71 -4.99
N THR A 49 -16.16 -8.24 -3.82
CA THR A 49 -16.11 -7.50 -2.54
C THR A 49 -14.69 -7.09 -2.14
N MET A 50 -13.66 -7.51 -2.89
CA MET A 50 -12.30 -7.06 -2.66
C MET A 50 -12.18 -5.59 -3.09
N GLY A 51 -11.75 -4.74 -2.16
CA GLY A 51 -11.42 -3.35 -2.47
C GLY A 51 -10.14 -3.27 -3.31
N ASP A 52 -10.02 -2.21 -4.10
CA ASP A 52 -8.78 -1.84 -4.78
C ASP A 52 -7.83 -1.13 -3.81
N ASP A 53 -6.55 -1.10 -4.19
CA ASP A 53 -5.54 -0.28 -3.51
C ASP A 53 -5.95 1.20 -3.55
N ASP A 54 -5.84 1.90 -2.42
CA ASP A 54 -6.12 3.33 -2.33
C ASP A 54 -4.91 4.13 -2.85
N PRO A 55 -5.00 4.81 -4.01
CA PRO A 55 -3.88 5.60 -4.54
C PRO A 55 -3.47 6.75 -3.62
N ALA A 56 -4.37 7.22 -2.74
CA ALA A 56 -4.05 8.26 -1.76
C ALA A 56 -3.14 7.72 -0.64
N LEU A 57 -3.21 6.42 -0.34
CA LEU A 57 -2.36 5.77 0.65
C LEU A 57 -0.93 5.60 0.12
N GLU A 58 -0.78 5.20 -1.15
CA GLU A 58 0.52 5.09 -1.82
C GLU A 58 1.24 6.46 -1.85
N LEU A 59 0.54 7.53 -2.24
CA LEU A 59 1.08 8.89 -2.21
C LEU A 59 1.46 9.34 -0.78
N PHE A 60 0.69 8.93 0.23
CA PHE A 60 0.97 9.26 1.62
C PHE A 60 2.25 8.60 2.12
N GLU A 61 2.51 7.35 1.73
CA GLU A 61 3.75 6.64 2.04
C GLU A 61 4.96 7.34 1.41
N ASP A 62 4.88 7.69 0.12
CA ASP A 62 5.93 8.41 -0.60
C ASP A 62 6.27 9.76 0.06
N VAL A 63 5.25 10.54 0.43
CA VAL A 63 5.43 11.85 1.08
C VAL A 63 5.98 11.67 2.51
N ASN A 64 5.54 10.65 3.25
CA ASN A 64 6.07 10.36 4.58
C ASN A 64 7.53 9.91 4.55
N ALA A 65 7.94 9.13 3.55
CA ALA A 65 9.31 8.71 3.39
C ALA A 65 10.22 9.89 2.97
N LEU A 66 9.74 10.76 2.08
CA LEU A 66 10.53 11.89 1.57
C LEU A 66 10.69 13.04 2.58
N GLY A 67 9.65 13.33 3.38
CA GLY A 67 9.65 14.44 4.34
C GLY A 67 10.84 14.47 5.31
N PRO A 68 11.18 13.37 6.01
CA PRO A 68 12.37 13.25 6.83
C PRO A 68 13.67 13.49 6.07
N LEU A 69 13.81 12.97 4.85
CA LEU A 69 15.00 13.14 4.02
C LEU A 69 15.19 14.61 3.61
N LEU A 70 14.11 15.32 3.27
CA LEU A 70 14.14 16.76 3.00
C LEU A 70 14.59 17.57 4.21
N ARG A 71 14.26 17.13 5.44
CA ARG A 71 14.72 17.79 6.67
C ARG A 71 16.23 17.63 6.93
N GLN A 72 16.86 16.61 6.35
CA GLN A 72 18.32 16.38 6.43
C GLN A 72 19.12 17.16 5.38
N LEU A 73 18.45 17.84 4.45
CA LEU A 73 19.10 18.77 3.55
C LEU A 73 19.58 19.99 4.32
N ASP A 74 20.78 20.46 3.98
CA ASP A 74 21.27 21.74 4.50
C ASP A 74 20.43 22.91 3.96
N GLU A 75 20.60 24.10 4.54
CA GLU A 75 19.79 25.28 4.19
C GLU A 75 19.90 25.64 2.70
N ARG A 76 21.09 25.48 2.12
CA ARG A 76 21.34 25.80 0.72
C ARG A 76 20.68 24.77 -0.19
N GLU A 77 20.82 23.49 0.12
CA GLU A 77 20.18 22.38 -0.58
C GLU A 77 18.65 22.53 -0.55
N ARG A 78 18.08 22.84 0.62
CA ARG A 78 16.64 23.08 0.79
C ARG A 78 16.16 24.27 -0.02
N THR A 79 16.91 25.38 -0.01
CA THR A 79 16.59 26.57 -0.81
C THR A 79 16.57 26.25 -2.30
N ILE A 80 17.57 25.51 -2.80
CA ILE A 80 17.65 25.11 -4.21
C ILE A 80 16.47 24.20 -4.59
N ILE A 81 16.09 23.25 -3.73
CA ILE A 81 14.92 22.39 -3.95
C ILE A 81 13.62 23.20 -3.94
N GLN A 82 13.44 24.10 -2.98
CA GLN A 82 12.26 24.96 -2.88
C GLN A 82 12.12 25.83 -4.13
N MET A 83 13.20 26.46 -4.59
CA MET A 83 13.18 27.28 -5.80
C MET A 83 12.88 26.43 -7.05
N ARG A 84 13.51 25.26 -7.19
CA ARG A 84 13.36 24.43 -8.39
C ARG A 84 12.01 23.73 -8.48
N PHE A 85 11.54 23.14 -7.37
CA PHE A 85 10.37 22.25 -7.36
C PHE A 85 9.15 22.85 -6.65
N GLY A 86 9.35 23.74 -5.68
CA GLY A 86 8.25 24.42 -4.99
C GLY A 86 7.80 25.72 -5.67
N GLN A 87 8.73 26.44 -6.31
CA GLN A 87 8.46 27.68 -7.06
C GLN A 87 8.61 27.50 -8.58
N GLU A 88 8.95 26.30 -9.03
CA GLU A 88 9.11 25.92 -10.43
C GLU A 88 10.15 26.72 -11.24
N LEU A 89 11.06 27.45 -10.58
CA LEU A 89 12.08 28.26 -11.25
C LEU A 89 13.04 27.40 -12.07
N THR A 90 13.36 27.81 -13.30
CA THR A 90 14.34 27.10 -14.12
C THR A 90 15.72 27.08 -13.46
N GLN A 91 16.58 26.10 -13.77
CA GLN A 91 17.94 26.06 -13.21
C GLN A 91 18.76 27.32 -13.53
N ALA A 92 18.49 27.97 -14.67
CA ALA A 92 19.08 29.24 -15.02
C ALA A 92 18.59 30.37 -14.10
N ALA A 93 17.28 30.44 -13.84
CA ALA A 93 16.70 31.42 -12.91
C ALA A 93 17.20 31.21 -11.47
N VAL A 94 17.29 29.96 -11.00
CA VAL A 94 17.90 29.63 -9.70
C VAL A 94 19.37 30.06 -9.66
N GLY A 95 20.11 29.86 -10.75
CA GLY A 95 21.50 30.32 -10.87
C GLY A 95 21.62 31.84 -10.77
N SER A 96 20.75 32.57 -11.47
CA SER A 96 20.67 34.03 -11.39
C SER A 96 20.37 34.51 -9.97
N GLU A 97 19.37 33.92 -9.29
CA GLU A 97 18.98 34.28 -7.93
C GLU A 97 20.11 34.06 -6.92
N LEU A 98 20.85 32.96 -7.08
CA LEU A 98 21.95 32.57 -6.18
C LEU A 98 23.33 33.07 -6.65
N ASN A 99 23.40 33.91 -7.68
CA ASN A 99 24.63 34.43 -8.28
C ASN A 99 25.66 33.33 -8.64
N VAL A 100 25.19 32.23 -9.23
CA VAL A 100 26.00 31.10 -9.70
C VAL A 100 25.59 30.65 -11.11
N SER A 101 26.44 29.88 -11.77
CA SER A 101 26.10 29.36 -13.10
C SER A 101 24.99 28.30 -13.06
N GLN A 102 24.18 28.22 -14.13
CA GLN A 102 23.20 27.14 -14.32
C GLN A 102 23.85 25.75 -14.23
N MET A 103 25.08 25.60 -14.75
CA MET A 103 25.83 24.34 -14.67
C MET A 103 26.14 23.95 -13.22
N GLN A 104 26.46 24.92 -12.37
CA GLN A 104 26.67 24.67 -10.94
C GLN A 104 25.37 24.26 -10.24
N ILE A 105 24.24 24.91 -10.56
CA ILE A 105 22.92 24.50 -10.07
C ILE A 105 22.57 23.08 -10.52
N SER A 106 22.80 22.75 -11.79
CA SER A 106 22.57 21.42 -12.33
C SER A 106 23.33 20.36 -11.53
N ARG A 107 24.64 20.57 -11.31
CA ARG A 107 25.48 19.66 -10.50
C ARG A 107 24.99 19.53 -9.07
N LEU A 108 24.60 20.63 -8.42
CA LEU A 108 24.06 20.61 -7.06
C LEU A 108 22.75 19.81 -7.00
N LEU A 109 21.81 20.08 -7.91
CA LEU A 109 20.54 19.36 -7.99
C LEU A 109 20.75 17.87 -8.21
N SER A 110 21.60 17.46 -9.16
CA SER A 110 21.90 16.04 -9.39
C SER A 110 22.40 15.36 -8.12
N ARG A 111 23.26 16.03 -7.35
CA ARG A 111 23.85 15.49 -6.14
C ARG A 111 22.84 15.42 -4.98
N ILE A 112 21.98 16.43 -4.83
CA ILE A 112 20.88 16.44 -3.85
C ILE A 112 19.87 15.33 -4.17
N LEU A 113 19.44 15.22 -5.44
CA LEU A 113 18.48 14.20 -5.87
C LEU A 113 19.05 12.79 -5.72
N ALA A 114 20.35 12.59 -5.97
CA ALA A 114 21.01 11.32 -5.70
C ALA A 114 20.97 10.96 -4.21
N LYS A 115 21.26 11.92 -3.31
CA LYS A 115 21.17 11.74 -1.85
C LYS A 115 19.76 11.37 -1.41
N LEU A 116 18.74 12.07 -1.91
CA LEU A 116 17.33 11.77 -1.61
C LEU A 116 16.93 10.39 -2.13
N ARG A 117 17.34 10.04 -3.36
CA ARG A 117 17.05 8.73 -3.96
C ARG A 117 17.70 7.59 -3.17
N THR A 118 18.95 7.73 -2.75
CA THR A 118 19.61 6.72 -1.90
C THR A 118 18.86 6.57 -0.58
N GLY A 119 18.50 7.68 0.08
CA GLY A 119 17.72 7.61 1.33
C GLY A 119 16.38 6.89 1.17
N LEU A 120 15.68 7.09 0.05
CA LEU A 120 14.41 6.39 -0.23
C LEU A 120 14.60 4.89 -0.49
N LEU A 121 15.73 4.47 -1.06
CA LEU A 121 16.01 3.05 -1.36
C LEU A 121 16.59 2.28 -0.17
N ASP A 122 17.13 3.00 0.81
CA ASP A 122 17.66 2.42 2.05
C ASP A 122 16.59 2.32 3.16
N THR A 123 15.34 2.76 2.89
CA THR A 123 14.19 2.68 3.79
C THR A 123 13.38 1.41 3.51
#